data_AF-A0A163G2U1-F1
#
_entry.id   AF-A0A163G2U1-F1
#
_cell.length_a   1.000
_cell.length_b   1.000
_cell.length_c   1.000
_cell.angle_alpha   90.00
_cell.angle_beta   90.00
_cell.angle_gamma   90.00
#
_symmetry.space_group_name_H-M   'P 1'
#
loop_
_entity.id
_entity.type
_entity.pdbx_description
1 polymer ?
#
loop_
_entity_poly.entity_id
_entity_poly.type
_entity_poly.pdbx_seq_one_letter_code
_entity_poly.pdbx_strand_id
1 'polypeptide(L)'
;MTPEEALATIRAEGLGRYRWFEDATNDADIVAIQRTESGWVVFATDERATPQGRREFAAEAPAIENFLSRLRSANSVAAWHEKLRRENGPRYFVRELRIDGRLVPARLFRRRETDHGPVDEYLIDVDSWAPDTRGVLDRGIRFPLDSDLEEISDAAAREIFAMVARREYIPLTRR
;
A
#
# COMPACT_ATOMS: atom_id res chain seq x y z
N MET A 1 -0.49 1.99 -33.12
CA MET A 1 -1.25 1.13 -32.18
C MET A 1 -2.74 1.43 -32.26
N THR A 2 -3.61 0.43 -32.12
CA THR A 2 -5.09 0.58 -32.06
C THR A 2 -5.63 0.58 -30.62
N PRO A 3 -6.88 1.04 -30.40
CA PRO A 3 -7.53 0.94 -29.08
C PRO A 3 -7.64 -0.49 -28.53
N GLU A 4 -7.95 -1.46 -29.40
CA GLU A 4 -8.11 -2.86 -29.02
C GLU A 4 -6.79 -3.48 -28.56
N GLU A 5 -5.71 -3.20 -29.30
CA GLU A 5 -4.35 -3.60 -28.94
C GLU A 5 -3.96 -3.00 -27.59
N ALA A 6 -4.24 -1.70 -27.38
CA ALA A 6 -3.91 -1.03 -26.13
C ALA A 6 -4.68 -1.59 -24.93
N LEU A 7 -5.99 -1.85 -25.08
CA LEU A 7 -6.79 -2.48 -24.03
C LEU A 7 -6.34 -3.91 -23.74
N ALA A 8 -5.90 -4.67 -24.76
CA ALA A 8 -5.31 -5.99 -24.58
C ALA A 8 -3.99 -5.89 -23.78
N THR A 9 -3.13 -4.92 -24.10
CA THR A 9 -1.89 -4.64 -23.35
C THR A 9 -2.17 -4.28 -21.89
N ILE A 10 -3.11 -3.36 -21.63
CA ILE A 10 -3.49 -2.94 -20.27
C ILE A 10 -3.92 -4.15 -19.44
N ARG A 11 -4.76 -5.03 -20.00
CA ARG A 11 -5.20 -6.26 -19.32
C ARG A 11 -4.05 -7.24 -19.10
N ALA A 12 -3.23 -7.48 -20.12
CA ALA A 12 -2.12 -8.42 -20.05
C ALA A 12 -1.06 -8.01 -19.02
N GLU A 13 -0.81 -6.71 -18.88
CA GLU A 13 0.17 -6.14 -17.93
C GLU A 13 -0.45 -5.78 -16.57
N GLY A 14 -1.77 -5.90 -16.41
CA GLY A 14 -2.46 -5.55 -15.16
C GLY A 14 -2.37 -4.07 -14.79
N LEU A 15 -2.31 -3.17 -15.78
CA LEU A 15 -2.16 -1.74 -15.56
C LEU A 15 -3.46 -1.12 -15.04
N GLY A 16 -3.40 -0.38 -13.94
CA GLY A 16 -4.54 0.30 -13.33
C GLY A 16 -4.40 1.82 -13.31
N ARG A 17 -5.38 2.50 -12.71
CA ARG A 17 -5.42 3.96 -12.49
C ARG A 17 -5.34 4.78 -13.78
N TYR A 18 -6.33 4.58 -14.64
CA TYR A 18 -6.45 5.36 -15.88
C TYR A 18 -7.88 5.75 -16.19
N ARG A 19 -8.03 6.77 -17.03
CA ARG A 19 -9.29 7.13 -17.70
C ARG A 19 -9.13 7.04 -19.21
N TRP A 20 -10.05 6.31 -19.82
CA TRP A 20 -9.98 5.98 -21.24
C TRP A 20 -11.12 6.67 -21.98
N PHE A 21 -10.78 7.68 -22.77
CA PHE A 21 -11.70 8.45 -23.61
C PHE A 21 -12.87 9.11 -22.83
N GLU A 22 -12.72 9.22 -21.51
CA GLU A 22 -13.63 9.88 -20.59
C GLU A 22 -12.98 11.13 -20.01
N ASP A 23 -13.81 12.04 -19.51
CA ASP A 23 -13.26 13.15 -18.73
C ASP A 23 -12.63 12.64 -17.43
N ALA A 24 -11.49 13.22 -17.06
CA ALA A 24 -10.75 12.86 -15.85
C ALA A 24 -11.22 13.69 -14.63
N THR A 25 -12.35 14.38 -14.75
CA THR A 25 -12.78 15.40 -13.82
C THR A 25 -12.90 14.81 -12.41
N ASN A 26 -11.97 15.22 -11.55
CA ASN A 26 -11.83 14.86 -10.13
C ASN A 26 -11.15 13.52 -9.79
N ASP A 27 -10.60 12.79 -10.75
CA ASP A 27 -9.78 11.60 -10.43
C ASP A 27 -8.33 12.00 -10.19
N ALA A 28 -7.81 11.67 -9.01
CA ALA A 28 -6.41 11.89 -8.62
C ALA A 28 -5.53 10.68 -8.99
N ASP A 29 -4.24 10.94 -9.21
CA ASP A 29 -3.20 9.93 -9.47
C ASP A 29 -3.52 8.97 -10.64
N ILE A 30 -4.11 9.47 -11.73
CA ILE A 30 -4.42 8.69 -12.92
C ILE A 30 -3.67 9.16 -14.15
N VAL A 31 -3.61 8.32 -15.18
CA VAL A 31 -3.26 8.73 -16.55
C VAL A 31 -4.54 8.77 -17.39
N ALA A 32 -4.77 9.85 -18.11
CA ALA A 32 -5.95 10.05 -18.93
C ALA A 32 -5.59 10.23 -20.41
N ILE A 33 -6.42 9.65 -21.29
CA ILE A 33 -6.45 9.96 -22.72
C ILE A 33 -7.86 10.40 -23.10
N GLN A 34 -7.98 11.53 -23.77
CA GLN A 34 -9.27 12.13 -24.14
C GLN A 34 -9.30 12.49 -25.62
N ARG A 35 -10.48 12.34 -26.23
CA ARG A 35 -10.76 12.89 -27.55
C ARG A 35 -11.24 14.33 -27.40
N THR A 36 -10.75 15.20 -28.27
CA THR A 36 -11.11 16.61 -28.36
C THR A 36 -11.62 16.91 -29.77
N GLU A 37 -12.13 18.12 -30.00
CA GLU A 37 -12.56 18.57 -31.32
C GLU A 37 -11.42 18.59 -32.35
N SER A 38 -10.18 18.89 -31.91
CA SER A 38 -9.00 19.06 -32.76
C SER A 38 -8.06 17.86 -32.78
N GLY A 39 -8.40 16.77 -32.09
CA GLY A 39 -7.53 15.60 -31.97
C GLY A 39 -7.63 14.94 -30.60
N TRP A 40 -6.49 14.66 -29.98
CA TRP A 40 -6.38 13.88 -28.76
C TRP A 40 -5.49 14.57 -27.74
N VAL A 41 -5.78 14.38 -26.47
CA VAL A 41 -4.92 14.84 -25.38
C VAL A 41 -4.62 13.73 -24.39
N VAL A 42 -3.37 13.69 -23.92
CA VAL A 42 -2.91 12.77 -22.87
C VAL A 42 -2.30 13.60 -21.75
N PHE A 43 -2.68 13.29 -20.51
CA PHE A 43 -2.14 13.91 -19.30
C PHE A 43 -2.17 12.93 -18.13
N ALA A 44 -1.53 13.28 -17.03
CA ALA A 44 -1.72 12.63 -15.74
C ALA A 44 -2.38 13.60 -14.77
N THR A 45 -2.98 13.11 -13.68
CA THR A 45 -3.43 13.97 -12.58
C THR A 45 -2.58 13.75 -11.34
N ASP A 46 -2.38 14.80 -10.56
CA ASP A 46 -1.75 14.71 -9.24
C ASP A 46 -2.75 14.34 -8.13
N GLU A 47 -2.33 14.38 -6.87
CA GLU A 47 -3.14 14.00 -5.71
C GLU A 47 -4.37 14.91 -5.51
N ARG A 48 -4.39 16.07 -6.18
CA ARG A 48 -5.47 17.06 -6.16
C ARG A 48 -6.31 17.02 -7.43
N ALA A 49 -6.17 15.96 -8.23
CA ALA A 49 -6.79 15.81 -9.54
C ALA A 49 -6.38 16.91 -10.55
N THR A 50 -5.24 17.59 -10.35
CA THR A 50 -4.80 18.66 -11.25
C THR A 50 -4.07 18.04 -12.45
N PRO A 51 -4.42 18.39 -13.70
CA PRO A 51 -3.73 17.88 -14.88
C PRO A 51 -2.25 18.31 -14.94
N GLN A 52 -1.36 17.34 -15.10
CA GLN A 52 0.09 17.49 -15.24
C GLN A 52 0.56 16.93 -16.59
N GLY A 53 1.58 17.58 -17.16
CA GLY A 53 2.26 17.09 -18.38
C GLY A 53 1.34 16.92 -19.60
N ARG A 54 0.30 17.75 -19.73
CA ARG A 54 -0.66 17.73 -20.84
C ARG A 54 0.06 17.75 -22.20
N ARG A 55 -0.33 16.84 -23.10
CA ARG A 55 0.24 16.73 -24.44
C ARG A 55 -0.82 16.42 -25.48
N GLU A 56 -0.82 17.18 -26.55
CA GLU A 56 -1.81 17.12 -27.62
C GLU A 56 -1.27 16.36 -28.84
N PHE A 57 -2.16 15.67 -29.55
CA PHE A 57 -1.86 14.83 -30.70
C PHE A 57 -2.95 14.98 -31.77
N ALA A 58 -2.54 15.08 -33.03
CA ALA A 58 -3.48 15.16 -34.14
C ALA A 58 -4.13 13.81 -34.49
N ALA A 59 -3.48 12.70 -34.14
CA ALA A 59 -3.91 11.34 -34.49
C ALA A 59 -4.01 10.44 -33.26
N GLU A 60 -4.89 9.45 -33.33
CA GLU A 60 -5.20 8.54 -32.22
C GLU A 60 -4.03 7.61 -31.87
N ALA A 61 -3.45 6.95 -32.87
CA ALA A 61 -2.37 5.99 -32.67
C ALA A 61 -1.19 6.53 -31.81
N PRO A 62 -0.59 7.71 -32.12
CA PRO A 62 0.49 8.25 -31.29
C PRO A 62 0.03 8.73 -29.91
N ALA A 63 -1.25 9.14 -29.76
CA ALA A 63 -1.80 9.47 -28.45
C ALA A 63 -1.90 8.22 -27.57
N ILE A 64 -2.42 7.11 -28.12
CA ILE A 64 -2.49 5.81 -27.43
C ILE A 64 -1.09 5.32 -27.04
N GLU A 65 -0.11 5.45 -27.93
CA GLU A 65 1.30 5.10 -27.65
C GLU A 65 1.88 5.91 -26.49
N ASN A 66 1.63 7.22 -26.46
CA ASN A 66 2.06 8.06 -25.35
C ASN A 66 1.33 7.70 -24.04
N PHE A 67 0.03 7.45 -24.12
CA PHE A 67 -0.79 7.06 -22.98
C PHE A 67 -0.27 5.77 -22.33
N LEU A 68 -0.06 4.70 -23.11
CA LEU A 68 0.45 3.43 -22.55
C LEU A 68 1.85 3.58 -21.96
N SER A 69 2.73 4.35 -22.60
CA SER A 69 4.06 4.62 -22.07
C SER A 69 3.98 5.26 -20.68
N ARG A 70 3.14 6.30 -20.50
CA ARG A 70 2.95 6.94 -19.20
C ARG A 70 2.28 6.03 -18.19
N LEU A 71 1.28 5.25 -18.61
CA LEU A 71 0.56 4.34 -17.74
C LEU A 71 1.48 3.26 -17.15
N ARG A 72 2.36 2.69 -17.98
CA ARG A 72 3.41 1.76 -17.53
C ARG A 72 4.33 2.43 -16.51
N SER A 73 4.85 3.61 -16.81
CA SER A 73 5.72 4.34 -15.88
C SER A 73 5.03 4.62 -14.55
N ALA A 74 3.77 5.08 -14.57
CA ALA A 74 3.00 5.34 -13.36
C ALA A 74 2.78 4.06 -12.53
N ASN A 75 2.43 2.93 -13.16
CA ASN A 75 2.25 1.66 -12.48
C ASN A 75 3.59 1.08 -11.96
N SER A 76 4.70 1.26 -12.67
CA SER A 76 6.03 0.89 -12.17
C SER A 76 6.44 1.70 -10.95
N VAL A 77 6.19 3.01 -10.96
CA VAL A 77 6.44 3.90 -9.80
C VAL A 77 5.54 3.53 -8.63
N ALA A 78 4.25 3.28 -8.88
CA ALA A 78 3.31 2.84 -7.85
C ALA A 78 3.73 1.48 -7.25
N ALA A 79 4.12 0.52 -8.09
CA ALA A 79 4.62 -0.78 -7.65
C ALA A 79 5.93 -0.66 -6.85
N TRP A 80 6.83 0.25 -7.25
CA TRP A 80 8.06 0.54 -6.51
C TRP A 80 7.76 1.19 -5.15
N HIS A 81 6.88 2.19 -5.09
CA HIS A 81 6.46 2.79 -3.81
C HIS A 81 5.74 1.81 -2.91
N GLU A 82 4.92 0.92 -3.48
CA GLU A 82 4.24 -0.14 -2.74
C GLU A 82 5.25 -1.18 -2.21
N LYS A 83 6.22 -1.57 -3.04
CA LYS A 83 7.33 -2.44 -2.63
C LYS A 83 8.13 -1.78 -1.50
N LEU A 84 8.50 -0.52 -1.64
CA LEU A 84 9.16 0.25 -0.59
C LEU A 84 8.29 0.39 0.66
N ARG A 85 6.97 0.57 0.54
CA ARG A 85 6.07 0.61 1.70
C ARG A 85 6.01 -0.74 2.42
N ARG A 86 6.17 -1.85 1.71
CA ARG A 86 6.29 -3.18 2.33
C ARG A 86 7.67 -3.41 2.92
N GLU A 87 8.73 -3.00 2.23
CA GLU A 87 10.11 -3.14 2.69
C GLU A 87 10.42 -2.22 3.88
N ASN A 88 9.82 -1.03 3.91
CA ASN A 88 9.96 -0.02 4.96
C ASN A 88 8.72 0.07 5.86
N GLY A 89 7.81 -0.91 5.77
CA GLY A 89 6.63 -0.99 6.62
C GLY A 89 7.01 -1.33 8.06
N PRO A 90 6.16 -1.01 9.05
CA PRO A 90 6.36 -1.49 10.41
C PRO A 90 6.40 -3.03 10.43
N ARG A 91 7.40 -3.59 11.10
CA ARG A 91 7.41 -5.02 11.47
C ARG A 91 6.57 -5.21 12.71
N TYR A 92 5.70 -6.22 12.74
CA TYR A 92 4.78 -6.46 13.85
C TYR A 92 5.15 -7.69 14.65
N PHE A 93 5.00 -7.60 15.96
CA PHE A 93 5.31 -8.68 16.89
C PHE A 93 4.21 -8.83 17.92
N VAL A 94 3.71 -10.03 18.11
CA VAL A 94 2.65 -10.32 19.07
C VAL A 94 3.21 -11.06 20.28
N ARG A 95 2.74 -10.68 21.46
CA ARG A 95 2.76 -11.52 22.64
C ARG A 95 1.40 -12.17 22.78
N GLU A 96 1.38 -13.49 22.83
CA GLU A 96 0.16 -14.26 23.08
C GLU A 96 0.10 -14.74 24.54
N LEU A 97 -1.11 -14.89 25.06
CA LEU A 97 -1.36 -15.57 26.33
C LEU A 97 -2.20 -16.82 26.08
N ARG A 98 -2.02 -17.82 26.93
CA ARG A 98 -2.85 -19.02 26.91
C ARG A 98 -4.08 -18.81 27.78
N ILE A 99 -5.27 -18.78 27.17
CA ILE A 99 -6.58 -18.69 27.82
C ILE A 99 -7.41 -19.91 27.38
N ASP A 100 -7.90 -20.70 28.33
CA ASP A 100 -8.67 -21.93 28.08
C ASP A 100 -7.98 -22.89 27.08
N GLY A 101 -6.67 -23.01 27.19
CA GLY A 101 -5.83 -23.86 26.32
C GLY A 101 -5.53 -23.27 24.94
N ARG A 102 -6.10 -22.11 24.57
CA ARG A 102 -5.89 -21.43 23.29
C ARG A 102 -4.96 -20.23 23.43
N LEU A 103 -4.10 -20.01 22.44
CA LEU A 103 -3.28 -18.80 22.37
C LEU A 103 -4.11 -17.65 21.82
N VAL A 104 -4.13 -16.53 22.53
CA VAL A 104 -4.82 -15.31 22.12
C VAL A 104 -3.87 -14.11 22.16
N PRO A 105 -3.97 -13.18 21.21
CA PRO A 105 -3.18 -11.95 21.24
C PRO A 105 -3.42 -11.17 22.53
N ALA A 106 -2.35 -10.87 23.26
CA ALA A 106 -2.41 -10.10 24.50
C ALA A 106 -1.74 -8.73 24.36
N ARG A 107 -0.69 -8.63 23.54
CA ARG A 107 -0.05 -7.36 23.22
C ARG A 107 0.54 -7.39 21.82
N LEU A 108 0.37 -6.29 21.08
CA LEU A 108 0.97 -6.09 19.77
C LEU A 108 2.04 -5.01 19.87
N PHE A 109 3.20 -5.29 19.31
CA PHE A 109 4.32 -4.39 19.17
C PHE A 109 4.57 -4.10 17.69
N ARG A 110 5.19 -2.96 17.40
CA ARG A 110 5.72 -2.65 16.07
C ARG A 110 7.12 -2.06 16.18
N ARG A 111 7.96 -2.36 15.19
CA ARG A 111 9.22 -1.66 14.92
C ARG A 111 9.10 -0.91 13.60
N ARG A 112 9.39 0.39 13.60
CA ARG A 112 9.47 1.23 12.39
C ARG A 112 10.90 1.69 12.20
N GLU A 113 11.42 1.57 10.98
CA GLU A 113 12.67 2.23 10.63
C GLU A 113 12.40 3.72 10.38
N THR A 114 13.23 4.59 10.96
CA THR A 114 13.18 6.04 10.75
C THR A 114 14.58 6.55 10.41
N ASP A 115 14.69 7.79 9.95
CA ASP A 115 16.00 8.42 9.67
C ASP A 115 16.91 8.52 10.91
N HIS A 116 16.32 8.38 12.11
CA HIS A 116 17.04 8.40 13.40
C HIS A 116 17.25 7.00 14.00
N GLY A 117 16.96 5.94 13.25
CA GLY A 117 17.05 4.54 13.69
C GLY A 117 15.68 3.91 14.01
N PRO A 118 15.67 2.67 14.52
CA PRO A 118 14.44 1.94 14.79
C PRO A 118 13.66 2.57 15.95
N VAL A 119 12.35 2.70 15.78
CA VAL A 119 11.39 3.13 16.80
C VAL A 119 10.48 1.96 17.15
N ASP A 120 10.54 1.55 18.41
CA ASP A 120 9.75 0.46 18.96
C ASP A 120 8.57 1.00 19.77
N GLU A 121 7.39 0.47 19.47
CA GLU A 121 6.13 0.89 20.07
C GLU A 121 5.26 -0.33 20.38
N TYR A 122 4.29 -0.17 21.28
CA TYR A 122 3.23 -1.14 21.50
C TYR A 122 1.85 -0.50 21.40
N LEU A 123 0.89 -1.29 20.92
CA LEU A 123 -0.48 -0.85 20.70
C LEU A 123 -1.18 -0.65 22.05
N ILE A 124 -1.80 0.53 22.22
CA ILE A 124 -2.65 0.88 23.36
C ILE A 124 -4.13 0.68 23.00
N ASP A 125 -4.52 1.18 21.84
CA ASP A 125 -5.88 1.09 21.31
C ASP A 125 -5.85 1.19 19.77
N VAL A 126 -6.99 1.11 19.10
CA VAL A 126 -7.10 1.29 17.64
C VAL A 126 -6.36 2.57 17.22
N ASP A 127 -5.37 2.40 16.34
CA ASP A 127 -4.48 3.46 15.84
C ASP A 127 -3.71 4.27 16.91
N SER A 128 -3.69 3.81 18.16
CA SER A 128 -2.99 4.45 19.27
C SER A 128 -1.81 3.61 19.75
N TRP A 129 -0.62 4.20 19.73
CA TRP A 129 0.65 3.54 20.03
C TRP A 129 1.41 4.30 21.11
N ALA A 130 2.09 3.56 21.99
CA ALA A 130 2.98 4.11 23.00
C ALA A 130 4.42 3.61 22.78
N PRO A 131 5.43 4.42 23.13
CA PRO A 131 6.82 4.00 23.02
C PRO A 131 7.13 2.82 23.94
N ASP A 132 7.86 1.82 23.43
CA ASP A 132 8.36 0.71 24.22
C ASP A 132 9.61 1.12 25.02
N THR A 133 9.39 1.94 26.04
CA THR A 133 10.45 2.48 26.92
C THR A 133 11.22 1.42 27.69
N ARG A 134 10.70 0.18 27.77
CA ARG A 134 11.34 -0.94 28.47
C ARG A 134 12.22 -1.80 27.54
N GLY A 135 12.23 -1.51 26.24
CA GLY A 135 13.00 -2.25 25.24
C GLY A 135 12.61 -3.74 25.19
N VAL A 136 11.32 -4.04 25.39
CA VAL A 136 10.79 -5.41 25.33
C VAL A 136 10.95 -5.95 23.92
N LEU A 137 10.56 -5.16 22.90
CA LEU A 137 10.65 -5.55 21.51
C LEU A 137 12.11 -5.73 21.08
N ASP A 138 12.95 -4.72 21.32
CA ASP A 138 14.37 -4.78 20.97
C ASP A 138 15.09 -5.98 21.60
N ARG A 139 14.81 -6.26 22.88
CA ARG A 139 15.34 -7.45 23.54
C ARG A 139 14.81 -8.73 22.91
N GLY A 140 13.51 -8.80 22.63
CA GLY A 140 12.88 -9.97 22.00
C GLY A 140 13.45 -10.28 20.62
N ILE A 141 13.77 -9.26 19.83
CA ILE A 141 14.42 -9.42 18.52
C ILE A 141 15.87 -9.91 18.67
N ARG A 142 16.62 -9.38 19.64
CA ARG A 142 18.02 -9.76 19.87
C ARG A 142 18.18 -11.15 20.48
N PHE A 143 17.21 -11.60 21.26
CA PHE A 143 17.23 -12.87 21.98
C PHE A 143 15.96 -13.69 21.71
N PRO A 144 15.74 -14.15 20.47
CA PRO A 144 14.46 -14.75 20.06
C PRO A 144 14.17 -16.07 20.78
N LEU A 145 15.19 -16.82 21.20
CA LEU A 145 15.02 -18.08 21.96
C LEU A 145 14.52 -17.85 23.39
N ASP A 146 14.74 -16.65 23.95
CA ASP A 146 14.31 -16.26 25.29
C ASP A 146 13.06 -15.36 25.26
N SER A 147 12.54 -15.08 24.06
CA SER A 147 11.44 -14.16 23.82
C SER A 147 10.10 -14.89 23.75
N ASP A 148 9.06 -14.28 24.32
CA ASP A 148 7.67 -14.68 24.13
C ASP A 148 6.96 -13.89 23.01
N LEU A 149 7.74 -13.15 22.22
CA LEU A 149 7.26 -12.40 21.06
C LEU A 149 7.43 -13.22 19.78
N GLU A 150 6.37 -13.27 18.98
CA GLU A 150 6.36 -13.86 17.65
C GLU A 150 6.19 -12.75 16.61
N GLU A 151 7.06 -12.72 15.59
CA GLU A 151 6.87 -11.83 14.44
C GLU A 151 5.69 -12.33 13.60
N ILE A 152 4.79 -11.42 13.24
CA ILE A 152 3.57 -11.73 12.48
C ILE A 152 3.46 -10.89 11.23
N SER A 153 2.73 -11.40 10.24
CA SER A 153 2.45 -10.67 9.01
C SER A 153 1.56 -9.43 9.22
N ASP A 154 1.62 -8.48 8.29
CA ASP A 154 0.71 -7.32 8.25
C ASP A 154 -0.77 -7.72 8.26
N ALA A 155 -1.09 -8.85 7.62
CA ALA A 155 -2.45 -9.38 7.59
C ALA A 155 -2.90 -9.85 8.98
N ALA A 156 -2.04 -10.57 9.70
CA ALA A 156 -2.30 -10.98 11.09
C ALA A 156 -2.39 -9.78 12.04
N ALA A 157 -1.53 -8.76 11.86
CA ALA A 157 -1.63 -7.52 12.63
C ALA A 157 -2.97 -6.80 12.42
N ARG A 158 -3.49 -6.78 11.18
CA ARG A 158 -4.84 -6.25 10.87
C ARG A 158 -5.97 -7.03 11.56
N GLU A 159 -5.82 -8.35 11.71
CA GLU A 159 -6.77 -9.13 12.52
C GLU A 159 -6.78 -8.65 13.97
N ILE A 160 -5.61 -8.40 14.57
CA ILE A 160 -5.51 -7.87 15.93
C ILE A 160 -6.11 -6.46 16.04
N PHE A 161 -5.90 -5.57 15.06
CA PHE A 161 -6.55 -4.25 15.06
C PHE A 161 -8.08 -4.38 15.08
N ALA A 162 -8.64 -5.32 14.30
CA ALA A 162 -10.07 -5.59 14.31
C ALA A 162 -10.55 -6.15 15.66
N MET A 163 -9.75 -7.01 16.31
CA MET A 163 -10.04 -7.52 17.66
C MET A 163 -10.06 -6.41 18.70
N VAL A 164 -9.07 -5.52 18.69
CA VAL A 164 -8.98 -4.36 19.61
C VAL A 164 -10.17 -3.43 19.41
N ALA A 165 -10.55 -3.16 18.16
CA ALA A 165 -11.71 -2.34 17.83
C ALA A 165 -13.02 -2.94 18.36
N ARG A 166 -13.18 -4.26 18.28
CA ARG A 166 -14.38 -4.99 18.75
C ARG A 166 -14.33 -5.36 20.24
N ARG A 167 -13.15 -5.26 20.87
CA ARG A 167 -12.86 -5.81 22.21
C ARG A 167 -13.13 -7.31 22.32
N GLU A 168 -12.94 -8.04 21.22
CA GLU A 168 -13.14 -9.48 21.11
C GLU A 168 -11.81 -10.14 20.73
N TYR A 169 -11.16 -10.78 21.71
CA TYR A 169 -9.85 -11.41 21.52
C TYR A 169 -10.01 -12.91 21.33
N ILE A 170 -9.75 -13.37 20.11
CA ILE A 170 -9.78 -14.78 19.71
C ILE A 170 -8.43 -15.17 19.13
N PRO A 171 -8.13 -16.47 18.98
CA PRO A 171 -6.89 -16.91 18.34
C PRO A 171 -6.74 -16.35 16.92
N LEU A 172 -5.51 -16.04 16.52
CA LEU A 172 -5.21 -15.59 15.16
C LEU A 172 -5.56 -16.67 14.15
N THR A 173 -6.15 -16.26 13.02
CA THR A 173 -6.49 -17.21 11.95
C THR A 173 -5.32 -17.46 11.00
N ARG A 174 -4.35 -16.53 10.96
CA ARG A 174 -3.14 -16.56 10.14
C ARG A 174 -1.96 -16.02 10.94
N ARG A 175 -0.76 -16.59 10.73
CA ARG A 175 0.50 -16.16 11.33
C ARG A 175 1.34 -15.49 10.24
#